data_AF-A0A0F2LMU5-F1
#
_entry.id   AF-A0A0F2LMU5-F1
#
_cell.length_a   1.000
_cell.length_b   1.000
_cell.length_c   1.000
_cell.angle_alpha   90.00
_cell.angle_beta   90.00
_cell.angle_gamma   90.00
#
_symmetry.space_group_name_H-M   'P 1'
#
loop_
_entity.id
_entity.type
_entity.pdbx_description
1 polymer ?
#
loop_
_entity_poly.entity_id
_entity_poly.type
_entity_poly.pdbx_seq_one_letter_code
_entity_poly.pdbx_strand_id
1 'polypeptide(L)' 'MDEVRLFGVLIEILKERMPEDCGELLDDNYKLLLKEIKRKGLDAVLREWLGEEGEVILVERS' A
#
# COMPACT_ATOMS: atom_id res chain seq x y z
N MET A 1 6.72 -1.90 -10.76
CA MET A 1 6.96 -3.21 -10.07
C MET A 1 7.84 -3.02 -8.84
N ASP A 2 8.73 -2.03 -8.87
CA ASP A 2 9.49 -1.57 -7.71
C ASP A 2 8.60 -0.91 -6.64
N GLU A 3 7.54 -0.20 -7.02
CA GLU A 3 6.68 0.48 -6.05
C GLU A 3 5.91 -0.51 -5.17
N VAL A 4 5.42 -1.61 -5.75
CA VAL A 4 4.71 -2.66 -5.00
C VAL A 4 5.64 -3.38 -4.02
N ARG A 5 6.92 -3.54 -4.39
CA ARG A 5 7.95 -4.06 -3.48
C ARG A 5 8.24 -3.08 -2.34
N LEU A 6 8.33 -1.78 -2.65
CA LEU A 6 8.49 -0.73 -1.64
C LEU A 6 7.32 -0.74 -0.64
N PHE A 7 6.08 -0.90 -1.11
CA PHE A 7 4.92 -1.07 -0.23
C PHE A 7 5.07 -2.28 0.70
N GLY A 8 5.55 -3.41 0.20
CA GLY A 8 5.80 -4.59 1.05
C GLY A 8 6.80 -4.31 2.18
N VAL A 9 7.89 -3.60 1.87
CA VAL A 9 8.89 -3.21 2.88
C VAL A 9 8.27 -2.27 3.93
N LEU A 10 7.48 -1.27 3.51
CA LEU A 10 6.83 -0.34 4.43
C LEU A 10 5.84 -1.05 5.36
N ILE A 11 5.07 -2.02 4.83
CA ILE A 11 4.11 -2.79 5.63
C ILE A 11 4.82 -3.64 6.67
N GLU A 12 5.93 -4.31 6.34
CA GLU A 12 6.69 -5.08 7.33
C GLU A 12 7.25 -4.18 8.45
N ILE A 13 7.81 -3.01 8.10
CA ILE A 13 8.30 -2.03 9.10
C ILE A 13 7.19 -1.58 10.05
N LEU A 14 5.98 -1.33 9.51
CA LEU A 14 4.82 -0.94 10.31
C LEU A 14 4.36 -2.08 11.20
N LYS A 15 4.30 -3.31 10.66
CA LYS A 15 3.87 -4.51 11.38
C LYS A 15 4.76 -4.80 12.59
N GLU A 16 6.08 -4.67 12.44
CA GLU A 16 7.06 -4.83 13.53
C GLU A 16 6.91 -3.80 14.68
N ARG A 17 6.26 -2.66 14.41
CA ARG A 17 6.08 -1.57 15.37
C ARG A 17 4.69 -1.54 16.01
N MET A 18 3.80 -2.43 15.59
CA MET A 18 2.42 -2.49 16.05
C MET A 18 2.24 -3.60 17.10
N PRO A 19 1.24 -3.47 18.00
CA PRO A 19 0.75 -4.62 18.76
C PRO A 19 0.35 -5.77 17.83
N GLU A 20 0.51 -7.02 18.28
CA GLU A 20 0.32 -8.23 17.47
C GLU A 20 -1.03 -8.25 16.72
N ASP A 21 -2.14 -7.99 17.42
CA ASP A 21 -3.49 -7.92 16.84
C ASP A 21 -3.59 -6.87 15.71
N CYS A 22 -2.93 -5.72 15.87
CA CYS A 22 -2.90 -4.68 14.85
C CYS A 22 -2.00 -5.07 13.66
N GLY A 23 -0.93 -5.81 13.92
CA GLY A 23 -0.04 -6.34 12.89
C GLY A 23 -0.73 -7.37 11.98
N GLU A 24 -1.53 -8.26 12.55
CA GLU A 24 -2.34 -9.23 11.77
C GLU A 24 -3.37 -8.51 10.90
N LEU A 25 -4.09 -7.55 11.48
CA LEU A 25 -5.06 -6.73 10.74
C LEU A 25 -4.40 -5.95 9.59
N LEU A 26 -3.20 -5.41 9.79
CA LEU A 26 -2.45 -4.71 8.76
C LEU A 26 -2.07 -5.65 7.60
N ASP A 27 -1.59 -6.85 7.90
CA ASP A 27 -1.17 -7.84 6.91
C ASP A 27 -2.36 -8.35 6.07
N ASP A 28 -3.51 -8.58 6.69
CA ASP A 28 -4.73 -8.99 5.97
C ASP A 28 -5.24 -7.90 5.03
N ASN A 29 -5.24 -6.63 5.48
CA ASN A 29 -5.59 -5.49 4.63
C ASN A 29 -4.59 -5.32 3.48
N TYR A 30 -3.29 -5.49 3.75
CA TYR A 30 -2.26 -5.43 2.72
C TYR A 30 -2.44 -6.53 1.64
N LYS A 31 -2.72 -7.76 2.05
CA LYS A 31 -3.01 -8.87 1.11
C LYS A 31 -4.25 -8.58 0.25
N LEU A 32 -5.27 -7.96 0.83
CA LEU A 32 -6.47 -7.54 0.09
C LEU A 32 -6.10 -6.47 -0.96
N LEU A 33 -5.33 -5.45 -0.56
CA LEU A 33 -4.85 -4.39 -1.43
C LEU A 33 -4.01 -4.94 -2.60
N LEU A 34 -3.11 -5.90 -2.34
CA LEU A 34 -2.33 -6.57 -3.40
C LEU A 34 -3.21 -7.30 -4.40
N LYS A 35 -4.29 -7.96 -3.96
CA LYS A 35 -5.26 -8.59 -4.85
C LYS A 35 -5.99 -7.56 -5.72
N GLU A 36 -6.34 -6.41 -5.15
CA GLU A 36 -6.95 -5.32 -5.90
C GLU A 36 -6.01 -4.73 -6.95
N ILE A 37 -4.75 -4.46 -6.58
CA ILE A 37 -3.71 -3.97 -7.48
C ILE A 37 -3.49 -4.95 -8.62
N LYS A 38 -3.43 -6.26 -8.33
CA LYS A 38 -3.30 -7.31 -9.35
C LYS A 38 -4.50 -7.33 -10.32
N ARG A 39 -5.70 -7.01 -9.84
CA ARG A 39 -6.94 -7.03 -10.62
C ARG A 39 -7.15 -5.77 -11.46
N LYS A 40 -6.88 -4.59 -10.89
CA LYS A 40 -7.26 -3.28 -11.45
C LYS A 40 -6.07 -2.44 -11.93
N GLY A 41 -4.85 -2.77 -11.51
CA GLY A 41 -3.67 -1.92 -11.65
C GLY A 41 -3.52 -0.92 -10.51
N LEU A 42 -2.28 -0.50 -10.24
CA LEU A 42 -1.94 0.38 -9.11
C LEU A 42 -2.67 1.73 -9.18
N ASP A 43 -2.63 2.40 -10.32
CA ASP A 43 -3.22 3.74 -10.50
C ASP A 43 -4.74 3.76 -10.32
N ALA A 44 -5.42 2.66 -10.65
CA ALA A 44 -6.86 2.55 -10.46
C ALA A 44 -7.20 2.41 -8.97
N VAL A 45 -6.46 1.56 -8.25
CA VAL A 45 -6.64 1.37 -6.81
C VAL A 45 -6.30 2.65 -6.04
N LEU A 46 -5.21 3.33 -6.40
CA LEU A 46 -4.83 4.59 -5.76
C LEU A 46 -5.91 5.66 -5.95
N ARG A 47 -6.45 5.83 -7.16
CA ARG A 47 -7.56 6.77 -7.41
C ARG A 47 -8.83 6.43 -6.63
N GLU A 48 -9.19 5.15 -6.55
CA GLU A 48 -10.35 4.70 -5.76
C GLU A 48 -10.19 4.99 -4.26
N TRP A 49 -9.00 4.77 -3.71
CA TRP A 49 -8.75 4.90 -2.27
C TRP A 49 -8.43 6.32 -1.82
N LEU A 50 -7.76 7.11 -2.67
CA LEU A 50 -7.33 8.47 -2.36
C LEU A 50 -8.34 9.54 -2.82
N GLY A 51 -9.34 9.15 -3.63
CA GLY A 51 -10.30 10.07 -4.22
C GLY A 51 -9.68 11.07 -5.20
N GLU A 52 -10.44 12.11 -5.57
CA GLU A 52 -9.94 13.20 -6.43
C GLU A 52 -8.95 14.14 -5.73
N GLU A 53 -8.88 14.12 -4.39
CA GLU A 53 -8.04 15.03 -3.60
C GLU A 53 -6.65 14.48 -3.25
N GLY A 54 -6.43 13.17 -3.33
CA GLY A 54 -5.14 12.57 -2.98
C GLY A 54 -4.21 12.45 -4.19
N GLU A 55 -3.79 13.60 -4.73
CA GLU A 55 -2.69 13.66 -5.69
C GLU A 55 -1.38 13.35 -4.95
N VAL A 56 -0.97 12.08 -4.94
CA VAL A 56 0.34 11.68 -4.41
C VAL A 56 1.39 11.98 -5.49
N ILE A 57 1.97 13.17 -5.42
CA ILE A 57 3.13 13.54 -6.23
C ILE A 57 4.33 12.74 -5.70
N LEU A 58 4.64 11.62 -6.34
CA LEU A 58 5.92 10.92 -6.15
C LEU A 58 7.02 11.77 -6.79
N VAL A 59 7.63 12.66 -6.00
CA VAL A 59 8.74 13.50 -6.47
C VAL A 59 10.00 12.63 -6.55
N GLU A 60 10.42 12.24 -7.75
CA GLU A 60 11.77 11.70 -7.97
C GLU A 60 12.80 12.79 -7.65
N ARG A 61 13.64 12.55 -6.65
CA ARG A 61 14.84 13.39 -6.46
C ARG A 61 15.95 12.85 -7.36
N SER A 62 16.35 13.69 -8.31
CA SER A 62 17.52 13.52 -9.19
C SER A 62 18.83 13.52 -8.41
#